data_AF-A0A6A6YLC5-F1
#
_entry.id   AF-A0A6A6YLC5-F1
#
_cell.length_a   1.000
_cell.length_b   1.000
_cell.length_c   1.000
_cell.angle_alpha   90.00
_cell.angle_beta   90.00
_cell.angle_gamma   90.00
#
_symmetry.space_group_name_H-M   'P 1'
#
loop_
_entity.id
_entity.type
_entity.pdbx_description
1 polymer ?
#
loop_
_entity_poly.entity_id
_entity_poly.type
_entity_poly.pdbx_seq_one_letter_code
_entity_poly.pdbx_strand_id
1 'polypeptide(L)'
;MALYSGCKADNLLPHGWEHYPLNLADDLLLGVNGQLYNEKLANWAKLMCSASTNIGVMTSNNGLIPTHTRITEETSLVKMLAQNGCEIARSKIISISQEHSFKPFPITEVLLRKTLSYHHVPPVFLDILLGHAAEPLVFEEGYSNTFCHVSRQGPKKFELAYQLKYPERHGRSQELKWSMRQTAVYHRVCVTEKDSQSFCLIFHPKEDSTAEKAILHQAGSYERWKLIETNPLRQNLTILLAYVDNWRDYLTELGELYQRHQTYISAVEFDDDHDFNKTFNFNVMEKLRRLEEKVQSVPVILTTTRSLIDSLVKLNVVFAVEELYDRAERDGIAMALDHIGVRVRGYQSSTQSIRVRLKGLIKLVADTLSLRNQSSAAASQKIAVNHQRIATDISDRVLILTQDSVDDNSVIRLVTLVTMFYLPSSFVASLFGMNLFDFDSQTSNIRIATDFWIYLVVTIPLTALTAAGWWLAADRQKTKRLSRKACSKV
;
A
#
# COMPACT_ATOMS: atom_id res chain seq x y z
N MET A 1 -3.25 66.21 22.04
CA MET A 1 -2.81 65.49 23.24
C MET A 1 -4.02 65.30 24.13
N ALA A 2 -4.27 64.06 24.58
CA ALA A 2 -5.32 63.61 25.51
C ALA A 2 -6.78 63.56 25.01
N LEU A 3 -7.20 62.38 24.51
CA LEU A 3 -8.39 61.62 24.92
C LEU A 3 -8.54 60.36 24.02
N TYR A 4 -7.50 59.52 23.97
CA TYR A 4 -7.55 58.15 23.46
C TYR A 4 -6.64 57.27 24.32
N SER A 5 -6.89 57.25 25.62
CA SER A 5 -6.25 56.34 26.55
C SER A 5 -7.31 55.39 27.09
N GLY A 6 -7.38 54.16 26.54
CA GLY A 6 -8.07 53.06 27.22
C GLY A 6 -9.07 52.21 26.43
N CYS A 7 -9.28 52.38 25.12
CA CYS A 7 -9.98 51.33 24.35
C CYS A 7 -9.04 50.15 24.14
N LYS A 8 -9.23 49.06 24.91
CA LYS A 8 -8.58 47.78 24.62
C LYS A 8 -8.88 47.42 23.16
N ALA A 9 -7.84 47.05 22.40
CA ALA A 9 -7.96 46.67 20.99
C ALA A 9 -9.00 45.54 20.74
N ASP A 10 -9.35 44.78 21.78
CA ASP A 10 -10.39 43.75 21.76
C ASP A 10 -11.80 44.28 21.49
N ASN A 11 -12.10 45.55 21.77
CA ASN A 11 -13.44 46.13 21.53
C ASN A 11 -13.70 46.50 20.06
N LEU A 12 -12.72 46.33 19.17
CA LEU A 12 -12.83 46.59 17.72
C LEU A 12 -12.94 45.30 16.88
N LEU A 13 -12.95 44.14 17.53
CA LEU A 13 -13.09 42.84 16.89
C LEU A 13 -14.53 42.32 17.00
N PRO A 14 -14.94 41.36 16.15
CA PRO A 14 -16.29 40.79 16.21
C PRO A 14 -16.52 40.14 17.58
N HIS A 15 -17.61 40.50 18.27
CA HIS A 15 -17.99 39.82 19.51
C HIS A 15 -18.29 38.33 19.24
N GLY A 16 -17.93 37.45 20.19
CA GLY A 16 -18.23 36.02 20.13
C GLY A 16 -17.35 35.21 19.16
N TRP A 17 -16.21 35.74 18.71
CA TRP A 17 -15.26 35.03 17.84
C TRP A 17 -14.80 33.67 18.42
N GLU A 18 -14.84 33.52 19.75
CA GLU A 18 -14.57 32.28 20.46
C GLU A 18 -15.50 31.15 20.00
N HIS A 19 -16.73 31.51 19.63
CA HIS A 19 -17.78 30.58 19.21
C HIS A 19 -17.83 30.37 17.70
N TYR A 20 -16.89 30.91 16.91
CA TYR A 20 -16.85 30.71 15.46
C TYR A 20 -17.01 29.23 15.05
N PRO A 21 -17.89 28.89 14.10
CA PRO A 21 -18.66 29.78 13.21
C PRO A 21 -20.04 30.26 13.75
N LEU A 22 -20.42 29.94 14.99
CA LEU A 22 -21.75 30.27 15.55
C LEU A 22 -22.01 31.78 15.72
N ASN A 23 -20.96 32.60 15.66
CA ASN A 23 -21.07 34.06 15.71
C ASN A 23 -21.33 34.68 14.33
N LEU A 24 -21.38 33.88 13.27
CA LEU A 24 -21.78 34.32 11.93
C LEU A 24 -23.31 34.38 11.83
N ALA A 25 -23.81 35.06 10.79
CA ALA A 25 -25.23 35.10 10.49
C ALA A 25 -25.78 33.72 10.09
N ASP A 26 -27.06 33.46 10.41
CA ASP A 26 -27.72 32.17 10.23
C ASP A 26 -27.74 31.69 8.76
N ASP A 27 -27.72 32.63 7.81
CA ASP A 27 -27.66 32.34 6.37
C ASP A 27 -26.36 31.62 5.97
N LEU A 28 -25.24 31.94 6.63
CA LEU A 28 -23.94 31.28 6.45
C LEU A 28 -23.87 29.91 7.14
N LEU A 29 -24.81 29.60 8.03
CA LEU A 29 -24.91 28.34 8.76
C LEU A 29 -25.90 27.35 8.11
N LEU A 30 -26.60 27.75 7.03
CA LEU A 30 -27.56 26.90 6.34
C LEU A 30 -26.91 25.61 5.82
N GLY A 31 -27.45 24.46 6.26
CA GLY A 31 -26.94 23.14 5.88
C GLY A 31 -25.68 22.70 6.62
N VAL A 32 -25.26 23.45 7.64
CA VAL A 32 -24.01 23.23 8.39
C VAL A 32 -24.30 23.12 9.89
N ASN A 33 -23.73 22.12 10.56
CA ASN A 33 -23.79 22.03 12.02
C ASN A 33 -22.71 22.91 12.67
N GLY A 34 -23.03 24.18 12.94
CA GLY A 34 -22.06 25.16 13.46
C GLY A 34 -21.33 24.70 14.74
N GLN A 35 -22.00 24.00 15.65
CA GLN A 35 -21.39 23.49 16.88
C GLN A 35 -20.34 22.41 16.57
N LEU A 36 -20.67 21.47 15.68
CA LEU A 36 -19.72 20.44 15.23
C LEU A 36 -18.49 21.06 14.57
N TYR A 37 -18.66 22.12 13.77
CA TYR A 37 -17.53 22.81 13.13
C TYR A 37 -16.67 23.59 14.12
N ASN A 38 -17.27 24.18 15.15
CA ASN A 38 -16.52 24.81 16.24
C ASN A 38 -15.60 23.80 16.95
N GLU A 39 -16.12 22.61 17.27
CA GLU A 39 -15.39 21.51 17.90
C GLU A 39 -14.28 20.96 16.98
N LYS A 40 -14.62 20.71 15.71
CA LYS A 40 -13.64 20.25 14.70
C LYS A 40 -12.50 21.25 14.52
N LEU A 41 -12.81 22.54 14.46
CA LEU A 41 -11.79 23.59 14.36
C LEU A 41 -10.86 23.61 15.58
N ALA A 42 -11.42 23.47 16.80
CA ALA A 42 -10.61 23.40 18.01
C ALA A 42 -9.67 22.19 18.01
N ASN A 43 -10.15 21.02 17.58
CA ASN A 43 -9.32 19.81 17.48
C ASN A 43 -8.26 19.92 16.39
N TRP A 44 -8.59 20.51 15.24
CA TRP A 44 -7.65 20.76 14.17
C TRP A 44 -6.57 21.77 14.58
N ALA A 45 -6.94 22.85 15.26
CA ALA A 45 -6.01 23.88 15.71
C ALA A 45 -4.97 23.31 16.69
N LYS A 46 -5.33 22.37 17.57
CA LYS A 46 -4.36 21.68 18.44
C LYS A 46 -3.23 20.99 17.68
N LEU A 47 -3.49 20.53 16.46
CA LEU A 47 -2.54 19.80 15.61
C LEU A 47 -1.85 20.70 14.59
N MET A 48 -2.57 21.69 14.06
CA MET A 48 -2.18 22.44 12.86
C MET A 48 -1.96 23.93 13.11
N CYS A 49 -2.17 24.46 14.32
CA CYS A 49 -1.77 25.81 14.70
C CYS A 49 -0.55 25.76 15.62
N SER A 50 0.39 26.69 15.44
CA SER A 50 1.53 26.86 16.34
C SER A 50 1.31 28.01 17.33
N ALA A 51 2.20 28.13 18.31
CA ALA A 51 2.26 29.29 19.20
C ALA A 51 2.94 30.52 18.55
N SER A 52 3.58 30.36 17.39
CA SER A 52 4.23 31.44 16.65
C SER A 52 3.27 32.08 15.65
N THR A 53 3.51 33.34 15.32
CA THR A 53 2.77 34.04 14.26
C THR A 53 3.74 34.41 13.13
N ASN A 54 3.42 34.06 11.89
CA ASN A 54 4.12 34.49 10.69
C ASN A 54 3.11 34.55 9.54
N ILE A 55 2.48 35.71 9.40
CA ILE A 55 1.38 35.92 8.46
C ILE A 55 1.78 37.01 7.48
N GLY A 56 1.77 36.70 6.18
CA GLY A 56 1.93 37.69 5.12
C GLY A 56 0.61 38.40 4.86
N VAL A 57 0.61 39.72 4.89
CA VAL A 57 -0.55 40.53 4.54
C VAL A 57 -0.18 41.48 3.42
N MET A 58 -0.91 41.38 2.33
CA MET A 58 -0.80 42.27 1.18
C MET A 58 -2.08 43.08 1.00
N THR A 59 -1.95 44.40 0.85
CA THR A 59 -3.09 45.30 0.68
C THR A 59 -2.87 46.27 -0.46
N SER A 60 -3.90 46.45 -1.28
CA SER A 60 -3.94 47.46 -2.34
C SER A 60 -3.72 48.86 -1.77
N ASN A 61 -3.00 49.70 -2.51
CA ASN A 61 -2.69 51.06 -2.10
C ASN A 61 -3.11 52.05 -3.21
N ASN A 62 -4.41 52.29 -3.35
CA ASN A 62 -5.05 53.30 -4.22
C ASN A 62 -4.19 53.86 -5.37
N GLY A 63 -3.91 53.06 -6.40
CA GLY A 63 -3.16 53.51 -7.59
C GLY A 63 -1.64 53.36 -7.50
N LEU A 64 -1.12 52.66 -6.49
CA LEU A 64 0.29 52.31 -6.31
C LEU A 64 0.47 50.79 -6.18
N ILE A 65 1.73 50.38 -6.16
CA ILE A 65 2.13 49.01 -5.82
C ILE A 65 1.56 48.64 -4.43
N PRO A 66 1.00 47.44 -4.26
CA PRO A 66 0.43 47.02 -2.99
C PRO A 66 1.51 46.94 -1.91
N THR A 67 1.11 47.23 -0.67
CA THR A 67 1.99 47.07 0.48
C THR A 67 2.00 45.60 0.90
N HIS A 68 3.18 45.04 1.12
CA HIS A 68 3.36 43.69 1.66
C HIS A 68 4.05 43.78 3.02
N THR A 69 3.40 43.24 4.05
CA THR A 69 3.88 43.27 5.43
C THR A 69 3.83 41.85 6.00
N ARG A 70 4.90 41.44 6.70
CA ARG A 70 4.88 40.20 7.50
C ARG A 70 4.59 40.54 8.95
N ILE A 71 3.58 39.88 9.51
CA ILE A 71 3.16 40.05 10.88
C ILE A 71 3.68 38.88 11.70
N THR A 72 4.49 39.21 12.70
CA THR A 72 5.07 38.26 13.65
C THR A 72 4.46 38.36 15.05
N GLU A 73 3.72 39.44 15.33
CA GLU A 73 3.07 39.70 16.62
C GLU A 73 1.54 39.68 16.49
N GLU A 74 0.87 38.93 17.36
CA GLU A 74 -0.59 38.79 17.35
C GLU A 74 -1.32 40.14 17.48
N THR A 75 -0.82 41.03 18.34
CA THR A 75 -1.40 42.37 18.54
C THR A 75 -1.37 43.23 17.29
N SER A 76 -0.42 42.98 16.38
CA SER A 76 -0.24 43.79 15.17
C SER A 76 -1.27 43.43 14.10
N LEU A 77 -1.62 42.15 13.92
CA LEU A 77 -2.75 41.78 13.05
C LEU A 77 -4.08 42.24 13.64
N VAL A 78 -4.30 42.09 14.95
CA VAL A 78 -5.53 42.58 15.60
C VAL A 78 -5.69 44.09 15.41
N LYS A 79 -4.63 44.89 15.61
CA LYS A 79 -4.66 46.33 15.33
C LYS A 79 -4.93 46.62 13.86
N MET A 80 -4.36 45.87 12.93
CA MET A 80 -4.61 46.04 11.50
C MET A 80 -6.04 45.69 11.09
N LEU A 81 -6.63 44.65 11.68
CA LEU A 81 -8.04 44.30 11.52
C LEU A 81 -8.92 45.42 12.08
N ALA A 82 -8.59 45.94 13.27
CA ALA A 82 -9.33 47.00 13.96
C ALA A 82 -9.22 48.40 13.30
N GLN A 83 -8.09 48.75 12.70
CA GLN A 83 -7.81 50.06 12.11
C GLN A 83 -8.50 50.28 10.75
N ASN A 84 -8.84 49.21 10.02
CA ASN A 84 -9.42 49.30 8.68
C ASN A 84 -10.94 49.54 8.67
N GLY A 85 -11.47 50.19 9.70
CA GLY A 85 -12.90 50.51 9.83
C GLY A 85 -13.43 51.61 8.89
N CYS A 86 -12.64 52.19 7.98
CA CYS A 86 -13.15 53.27 7.12
C CYS A 86 -12.53 53.46 5.72
N GLU A 87 -11.44 52.78 5.33
CA GLU A 87 -10.96 52.73 3.95
C GLU A 87 -10.72 51.27 3.56
N ILE A 88 -11.69 50.69 2.86
CA ILE A 88 -11.62 49.28 2.46
C ILE A 88 -10.73 49.19 1.22
N ALA A 89 -9.50 48.71 1.42
CA ALA A 89 -8.60 48.33 0.34
C ALA A 89 -9.34 47.52 -0.73
N ARG A 90 -9.20 47.91 -2.02
CA ARG A 90 -9.75 47.19 -3.19
C ARG A 90 -9.37 45.72 -3.23
N SER A 91 -8.15 45.38 -2.82
CA SER A 91 -7.69 43.99 -2.76
C SER A 91 -6.88 43.74 -1.50
N LYS A 92 -7.21 42.66 -0.78
CA LYS A 92 -6.49 42.22 0.42
C LYS A 92 -6.21 40.73 0.34
N ILE A 93 -4.95 40.35 0.53
CA ILE A 93 -4.50 38.96 0.58
C ILE A 93 -3.84 38.67 1.92
N ILE A 94 -4.29 37.61 2.59
CA ILE A 94 -3.67 37.06 3.79
C ILE A 94 -3.09 35.69 3.43
N SER A 95 -1.78 35.55 3.55
CA SER A 95 -1.05 34.32 3.26
C SER A 95 -0.45 33.76 4.56
N ILE A 96 -0.73 32.48 4.83
CA ILE A 96 -0.23 31.76 5.99
C ILE A 96 0.55 30.55 5.46
N SER A 97 1.86 30.52 5.69
CA SER A 97 2.75 29.53 5.09
C SER A 97 3.31 28.60 6.17
N GLN A 98 3.19 27.28 6.00
CA GLN A 98 3.89 26.31 6.84
C GLN A 98 5.41 26.42 6.60
N GLU A 99 6.25 25.98 7.54
CA GLU A 99 7.68 25.79 7.26
C GLU A 99 7.88 24.69 6.20
N HIS A 100 7.14 23.59 6.35
CA HIS A 100 6.99 22.51 5.38
C HIS A 100 5.66 21.78 5.64
N SER A 101 5.16 20.97 4.69
CA SER A 101 3.73 20.61 4.61
C SER A 101 3.12 19.79 5.75
N PHE A 102 3.93 19.30 6.68
CA PHE A 102 3.47 18.56 7.87
C PHE A 102 3.68 19.35 9.18
N LYS A 103 4.19 20.59 9.12
CA LYS A 103 4.32 21.44 10.31
C LYS A 103 3.03 22.21 10.55
N PRO A 104 2.70 22.52 11.81
CA PRO A 104 1.63 23.45 12.10
C PRO A 104 1.85 24.80 11.37
N PHE A 105 0.76 25.43 10.97
CA PHE A 105 0.77 26.80 10.47
C PHE A 105 1.19 27.77 11.58
N PRO A 106 2.01 28.79 11.25
CA PRO A 106 2.43 29.82 12.19
C PRO A 106 1.31 30.84 12.45
N ILE A 107 0.22 30.38 13.05
CA ILE A 107 -0.93 31.16 13.50
C ILE A 107 -1.54 30.49 14.72
N THR A 108 -1.89 31.27 15.75
CA THR A 108 -2.58 30.76 16.94
C THR A 108 -4.06 30.49 16.65
N GLU A 109 -4.70 29.59 17.41
CA GLU A 109 -6.15 29.34 17.28
C GLU A 109 -6.97 30.62 17.45
N VAL A 110 -6.60 31.44 18.44
CA VAL A 110 -7.24 32.73 18.73
C VAL A 110 -7.19 33.64 17.52
N LEU A 111 -6.01 33.80 16.93
CA LEU A 111 -5.84 34.68 15.77
C LEU A 111 -6.55 34.15 14.53
N LEU A 112 -6.56 32.83 14.34
CA LEU A 112 -7.30 32.19 13.25
C LEU A 112 -8.81 32.47 13.38
N ARG A 113 -9.41 32.20 14.55
CA ARG A 113 -10.84 32.45 14.80
C ARG A 113 -11.21 33.93 14.64
N LYS A 114 -10.38 34.84 15.14
CA LYS A 114 -10.55 36.29 14.95
C LYS A 114 -10.52 36.68 13.47
N THR A 115 -9.57 36.14 12.70
CA THR A 115 -9.44 36.41 11.26
C THR A 115 -10.65 35.88 10.49
N LEU A 116 -11.06 34.63 10.74
CA LEU A 116 -12.22 34.01 10.08
C LEU A 116 -13.52 34.74 10.43
N SER A 117 -13.71 35.13 11.69
CA SER A 117 -14.87 35.89 12.16
C SER A 117 -14.93 37.28 11.55
N TYR A 118 -13.82 38.03 11.60
CA TYR A 118 -13.75 39.41 11.09
C TYR A 118 -14.07 39.45 9.60
N HIS A 119 -13.50 38.51 8.85
CA HIS A 119 -13.75 38.42 7.42
C HIS A 119 -15.03 37.68 7.08
N HIS A 120 -15.85 37.24 8.04
CA HIS A 120 -17.10 36.50 7.80
C HIS A 120 -16.89 35.30 6.85
N VAL A 121 -15.83 34.54 7.07
CA VAL A 121 -15.51 33.36 6.24
C VAL A 121 -16.54 32.27 6.53
N PRO A 122 -17.25 31.71 5.54
CA PRO A 122 -18.27 30.70 5.76
C PRO A 122 -17.69 29.41 6.34
N PRO A 123 -18.44 28.69 7.18
CA PRO A 123 -17.96 27.44 7.80
C PRO A 123 -17.65 26.34 6.79
N VAL A 124 -18.22 26.41 5.59
CA VAL A 124 -17.93 25.51 4.47
C VAL A 124 -16.44 25.54 4.08
N PHE A 125 -15.73 26.65 4.30
CA PHE A 125 -14.28 26.70 4.12
C PHE A 125 -13.52 25.80 5.12
N LEU A 126 -14.11 25.51 6.29
CA LEU A 126 -13.49 24.61 7.25
C LEU A 126 -13.39 23.19 6.70
N ASP A 127 -14.27 22.74 5.80
CA ASP A 127 -14.11 21.42 5.16
C ASP A 127 -12.80 21.33 4.35
N ILE A 128 -12.37 22.45 3.76
CA ILE A 128 -11.11 22.54 3.02
C ILE A 128 -9.91 22.60 3.98
N LEU A 129 -10.03 23.36 5.08
CA LEU A 129 -8.97 23.47 6.07
C LEU A 129 -8.76 22.16 6.83
N LEU A 130 -9.83 21.48 7.21
CA LEU A 130 -9.78 20.21 7.93
C LEU A 130 -9.13 19.09 7.11
N GLY A 131 -9.15 19.18 5.78
CA GLY A 131 -8.37 18.30 4.89
C GLY A 131 -6.84 18.49 4.99
N HIS A 132 -6.36 19.51 5.70
CA HIS A 132 -4.95 19.60 6.10
C HIS A 132 -4.72 18.77 7.36
N ALA A 133 -4.18 17.57 7.19
CA ALA A 133 -3.77 16.69 8.28
C ALA A 133 -2.25 16.62 8.39
N ALA A 134 -1.76 16.26 9.59
CA ALA A 134 -0.35 15.98 9.84
C ALA A 134 0.16 14.76 9.04
N GLU A 135 -0.75 13.86 8.63
CA GLU A 135 -0.45 12.69 7.81
C GLU A 135 -1.35 12.63 6.57
N PRO A 136 -0.82 12.15 5.43
CA PRO A 136 -1.61 11.97 4.22
C PRO A 136 -2.62 10.82 4.39
N LEU A 137 -3.90 11.12 4.27
CA LEU A 137 -4.99 10.14 4.37
C LEU A 137 -5.49 9.76 2.98
N VAL A 138 -5.56 8.46 2.68
CA VAL A 138 -5.96 7.96 1.34
C VAL A 138 -7.36 8.41 0.94
N PHE A 139 -8.31 8.44 1.89
CA PHE A 139 -9.67 8.90 1.60
C PHE A 139 -9.76 10.40 1.31
N GLU A 140 -8.80 11.19 1.82
CA GLU A 140 -8.73 12.61 1.53
C GLU A 140 -8.23 12.87 0.10
N GLU A 141 -7.60 11.92 -0.60
CA GLU A 141 -7.04 12.16 -1.94
C GLU A 141 -8.09 12.68 -2.95
N GLY A 142 -9.34 12.24 -2.83
CA GLY A 142 -10.49 12.75 -3.61
C GLY A 142 -11.35 13.77 -2.91
N TYR A 143 -11.17 13.96 -1.61
CA TYR A 143 -11.83 15.01 -0.86
C TYR A 143 -11.07 16.31 -1.09
N SER A 144 -11.54 17.08 -2.07
CA SER A 144 -10.96 18.37 -2.45
C SER A 144 -12.11 19.25 -2.89
N ASN A 145 -12.84 19.74 -1.90
CA ASN A 145 -14.05 20.48 -2.16
C ASN A 145 -13.72 21.79 -2.88
N THR A 146 -14.41 22.04 -3.99
CA THR A 146 -14.54 23.39 -4.55
C THR A 146 -15.95 23.85 -4.23
N PHE A 147 -16.04 24.92 -3.45
CA PHE A 147 -17.29 25.57 -3.13
C PHE A 147 -17.35 26.90 -3.85
N CYS A 148 -18.45 27.13 -4.55
CA CYS A 148 -18.73 28.39 -5.21
C CYS A 148 -20.11 28.84 -4.75
N HIS A 149 -20.17 29.97 -4.05
CA HIS A 149 -21.40 30.58 -3.61
C HIS A 149 -21.55 31.97 -4.22
N VAL A 150 -22.76 32.28 -4.67
CA VAL A 150 -23.12 33.58 -5.23
C VAL A 150 -24.31 34.10 -4.44
N SER A 151 -24.05 35.04 -3.55
CA SER A 151 -25.12 35.70 -2.79
C SER A 151 -25.71 36.85 -3.61
N ARG A 152 -27.04 36.84 -3.72
CA ARG A 152 -27.84 37.87 -4.38
C ARG A 152 -28.62 38.75 -3.39
N GLN A 153 -28.49 38.49 -2.09
CA GLN A 153 -29.17 39.26 -1.04
C GLN A 153 -28.19 40.32 -0.50
N GLY A 154 -28.57 41.60 -0.60
CA GLY A 154 -27.68 42.72 -0.26
C GLY A 154 -26.61 43.00 -1.34
N PRO A 155 -25.45 43.58 -1.00
CA PRO A 155 -24.36 43.75 -1.96
C PRO A 155 -23.96 42.38 -2.51
N LYS A 156 -23.76 42.28 -3.83
CA LYS A 156 -23.47 40.99 -4.48
C LYS A 156 -22.14 40.46 -3.98
N LYS A 157 -22.13 39.22 -3.49
CA LYS A 157 -20.93 38.54 -2.98
C LYS A 157 -20.70 37.26 -3.76
N PHE A 158 -19.47 37.08 -4.20
CA PHE A 158 -19.01 35.87 -4.87
C PHE A 158 -17.94 35.25 -4.02
N GLU A 159 -18.16 34.02 -3.59
CA GLU A 159 -17.26 33.30 -2.70
C GLU A 159 -16.82 32.02 -3.38
N LEU A 160 -15.51 31.84 -3.45
CA LEU A 160 -14.86 30.66 -3.99
C LEU A 160 -13.92 30.12 -2.92
N ALA A 161 -14.14 28.88 -2.50
CA ALA A 161 -13.26 28.17 -1.61
C ALA A 161 -12.79 26.89 -2.30
N TYR A 162 -11.49 26.61 -2.31
CA TYR A 162 -10.98 25.37 -2.86
C TYR A 162 -9.70 24.89 -2.18
N GLN A 163 -9.51 23.57 -2.24
CA GLN A 163 -8.22 22.94 -2.03
C GLN A 163 -7.61 22.59 -3.38
N LEU A 164 -6.37 23.03 -3.64
CA LEU A 164 -5.62 22.67 -4.83
C LEU A 164 -4.52 21.68 -4.45
N LYS A 165 -4.60 20.45 -4.95
CA LYS A 165 -3.59 19.39 -4.76
C LYS A 165 -2.73 19.25 -6.00
N TYR A 166 -1.41 19.13 -5.81
CA TYR A 166 -0.46 19.12 -6.92
C TYR A 166 0.87 18.46 -6.54
N PRO A 167 1.60 17.87 -7.51
CA PRO A 167 2.96 17.42 -7.31
C PRO A 167 3.92 18.62 -7.23
N GLU A 168 4.88 18.57 -6.32
CA GLU A 168 5.98 19.53 -6.25
C GLU A 168 7.31 18.81 -5.92
N ARG A 169 8.41 19.23 -6.56
CA ARG A 169 9.73 18.65 -6.30
C ARG A 169 10.22 19.00 -4.90
N HIS A 170 10.68 17.99 -4.14
CA HIS A 170 11.17 18.19 -2.77
C HIS A 170 12.69 18.26 -2.65
N GLY A 171 13.44 18.07 -3.76
CA GLY A 171 14.90 18.22 -3.79
C GLY A 171 15.70 17.21 -2.93
N ARG A 172 15.07 16.11 -2.50
CA ARG A 172 15.74 15.06 -1.70
C ARG A 172 16.26 13.95 -2.61
N SER A 173 17.35 13.30 -2.21
CA SER A 173 17.95 12.14 -2.90
C SER A 173 17.13 10.87 -2.69
N GLN A 174 15.91 10.82 -3.22
CA GLN A 174 15.02 9.65 -3.21
C GLN A 174 14.70 9.19 -4.63
N GLU A 175 14.25 7.95 -4.78
CA GLU A 175 13.89 7.36 -6.09
C GLU A 175 12.79 8.17 -6.80
N LEU A 176 11.85 8.72 -6.03
CA LEU A 176 10.85 9.67 -6.49
C LEU A 176 11.19 11.06 -5.95
N LYS A 177 11.18 12.04 -6.85
CA LYS A 177 11.60 13.43 -6.55
C LYS A 177 10.44 14.36 -6.20
N TRP A 178 9.21 13.84 -6.20
CA TRP A 178 7.97 14.61 -6.08
C TRP A 178 7.20 14.25 -4.82
N SER A 179 6.63 15.25 -4.18
CA SER A 179 5.66 15.10 -3.09
C SER A 179 4.33 15.71 -3.51
N MET A 180 3.22 15.08 -3.10
CA MET A 180 1.92 15.71 -3.20
C MET A 180 1.81 16.80 -2.14
N ARG A 181 1.49 18.00 -2.59
CA ARG A 181 1.31 19.20 -1.77
C ARG A 181 -0.11 19.71 -1.97
N GLN A 182 -0.56 20.55 -1.06
CA GLN A 182 -1.88 21.14 -1.10
C GLN A 182 -1.84 22.60 -0.66
N THR A 183 -2.64 23.43 -1.32
CA THR A 183 -2.89 24.82 -0.94
C THR A 183 -4.39 24.99 -0.74
N ALA A 184 -4.81 25.55 0.40
CA ALA A 184 -6.19 25.97 0.60
C ALA A 184 -6.34 27.45 0.28
N VAL A 185 -7.42 27.79 -0.43
CA VAL A 185 -7.74 29.15 -0.83
C VAL A 185 -9.20 29.43 -0.51
N TYR A 186 -9.46 30.55 0.15
CA TYR A 186 -10.77 31.19 0.19
C TYR A 186 -10.65 32.56 -0.45
N HIS A 187 -11.51 32.85 -1.40
CA HIS A 187 -11.52 34.11 -2.13
C HIS A 187 -12.95 34.62 -2.22
N ARG A 188 -13.17 35.83 -1.69
CA ARG A 188 -14.42 36.56 -1.82
C ARG A 188 -14.24 37.81 -2.66
N VAL A 189 -15.19 38.06 -3.56
CA VAL A 189 -15.34 39.32 -4.28
C VAL A 189 -16.70 39.92 -3.90
N CYS A 190 -16.67 41.12 -3.33
CA CYS A 190 -17.86 41.91 -3.04
C CYS A 190 -17.99 43.00 -4.11
N VAL A 191 -19.19 43.16 -4.66
CA VAL A 191 -19.47 44.15 -5.69
C VAL A 191 -20.43 45.19 -5.14
N THR A 192 -20.03 46.45 -5.29
CA THR A 192 -20.81 47.64 -4.97
C THR A 192 -21.08 48.43 -6.24
N GLU A 193 -22.01 49.39 -6.22
CA GLU A 193 -22.39 50.19 -7.40
C GLU A 193 -21.22 50.95 -8.06
N LYS A 194 -20.13 51.19 -7.34
CA LYS A 194 -18.99 52.00 -7.81
C LYS A 194 -17.67 51.25 -7.89
N ASP A 195 -17.56 50.07 -7.24
CA ASP A 195 -16.30 49.37 -7.10
C ASP A 195 -16.45 47.90 -6.70
N SER A 196 -15.39 47.13 -6.89
CA SER A 196 -15.27 45.75 -6.40
C SER A 196 -14.18 45.64 -5.35
N GLN A 197 -14.42 44.80 -4.34
CA GLN A 197 -13.48 44.52 -3.26
C GLN A 197 -13.19 43.03 -3.22
N SER A 198 -11.91 42.68 -3.27
CA SER A 198 -11.43 41.30 -3.19
C SER A 198 -10.75 41.02 -1.86
N PHE A 199 -11.11 39.90 -1.24
CA PHE A 199 -10.42 39.34 -0.09
C PHE A 199 -10.01 37.90 -0.37
N CYS A 200 -8.72 37.60 -0.24
CA CYS A 200 -8.18 36.26 -0.45
C CYS A 200 -7.41 35.79 0.79
N LEU A 201 -7.71 34.59 1.26
CA LEU A 201 -7.04 33.92 2.36
C LEU A 201 -6.42 32.63 1.82
N ILE A 202 -5.11 32.50 1.96
CA ILE A 202 -4.32 31.42 1.37
C ILE A 202 -3.50 30.71 2.45
N PHE A 203 -3.58 29.39 2.47
CA PHE A 203 -2.75 28.53 3.30
C PHE A 203 -1.76 27.78 2.41
N HIS A 204 -0.49 28.15 2.49
CA HIS A 204 0.57 27.58 1.67
C HIS A 204 1.26 26.39 2.36
N PRO A 205 1.67 25.36 1.58
CA PRO A 205 2.26 24.14 2.14
C PRO A 205 3.72 24.29 2.59
N LYS A 206 4.35 25.43 2.27
CA LYS A 206 5.71 25.78 2.65
C LYS A 206 5.91 27.29 2.50
N GLU A 207 6.92 27.84 3.17
CA GLU A 207 7.40 29.19 2.91
C GLU A 207 7.94 29.32 1.49
N ASP A 208 7.84 30.52 0.93
CA ASP A 208 8.38 30.84 -0.38
C ASP A 208 7.86 29.90 -1.48
N SER A 209 6.58 29.52 -1.34
CA SER A 209 5.89 28.66 -2.29
C SER A 209 5.86 29.28 -3.69
N THR A 210 5.80 28.45 -4.73
CA THR A 210 5.78 28.94 -6.12
C THR A 210 4.61 29.90 -6.37
N ALA A 211 3.43 29.62 -5.80
CA ALA A 211 2.29 30.52 -5.88
C ALA A 211 2.54 31.84 -5.14
N GLU A 212 3.06 31.82 -3.91
CA GLU A 212 3.38 33.04 -3.15
C GLU A 212 4.38 33.93 -3.93
N LYS A 213 5.45 33.32 -4.46
CA LYS A 213 6.42 34.02 -5.32
C LYS A 213 5.79 34.61 -6.58
N ALA A 214 4.91 33.87 -7.24
CA ALA A 214 4.21 34.35 -8.43
C ALA A 214 3.31 35.56 -8.12
N ILE A 215 2.60 35.52 -6.99
CA ILE A 215 1.75 36.61 -6.51
C ILE A 215 2.61 37.85 -6.19
N LEU A 216 3.70 37.68 -5.43
CA LEU A 216 4.63 38.77 -5.10
C LEU A 216 5.27 39.39 -6.36
N HIS A 217 5.60 38.57 -7.35
CA HIS A 217 6.14 39.06 -8.62
C HIS A 217 5.11 39.85 -9.45
N GLN A 218 3.82 39.48 -9.40
CA GLN A 218 2.76 40.28 -10.00
C GLN A 218 2.53 41.58 -9.24
N ALA A 219 2.56 41.52 -7.91
CA ALA A 219 2.45 42.67 -7.02
C ALA A 219 3.57 43.69 -7.25
N GLY A 220 4.78 43.26 -7.60
CA GLY A 220 5.92 44.15 -7.88
C GLY A 220 5.76 45.05 -9.12
N SER A 221 4.69 44.91 -9.90
CA SER A 221 4.40 45.74 -11.08
C SER A 221 3.01 46.34 -10.97
N TYR A 222 2.93 47.67 -10.98
CA TYR A 222 1.66 48.40 -10.92
C TYR A 222 0.66 47.94 -12.00
N GLU A 223 1.10 47.84 -13.26
CA GLU A 223 0.22 47.41 -14.37
C GLU A 223 -0.34 46.00 -14.18
N ARG A 224 0.49 45.06 -13.68
CA ARG A 224 0.04 43.69 -13.41
C ARG A 224 -0.92 43.63 -12.22
N TRP A 225 -0.62 44.38 -11.16
CA TRP A 225 -1.47 44.45 -9.99
C TRP A 225 -2.82 45.09 -10.30
N LYS A 226 -2.82 46.17 -11.09
CA LYS A 226 -4.05 46.82 -11.57
C LYS A 226 -4.96 45.84 -12.31
N LEU A 227 -4.42 44.94 -13.12
CA LEU A 227 -5.21 43.90 -13.79
C LEU A 227 -5.85 42.92 -12.79
N ILE A 228 -5.16 42.57 -11.70
CA ILE A 228 -5.70 41.71 -10.64
C ILE A 228 -6.82 42.42 -9.88
N GLU A 229 -6.69 43.73 -9.64
CA GLU A 229 -7.75 44.53 -9.03
C GLU A 229 -8.97 44.65 -9.95
N THR A 230 -8.77 44.82 -11.25
CA THR A 230 -9.86 44.86 -12.23
C THR A 230 -10.56 43.50 -12.36
N ASN A 231 -9.79 42.41 -12.38
CA ASN A 231 -10.34 41.06 -12.47
C ASN A 231 -9.73 40.13 -11.40
N PRO A 232 -10.41 40.00 -10.25
CA PRO A 232 -9.93 39.18 -9.15
C PRO A 232 -9.69 37.71 -9.53
N LEU A 233 -10.34 37.16 -10.58
CA LEU A 233 -10.11 35.77 -11.00
C LEU A 233 -8.67 35.51 -11.45
N ARG A 234 -7.92 36.55 -11.85
CA ARG A 234 -6.50 36.45 -12.16
C ARG A 234 -5.67 35.92 -10.99
N GLN A 235 -6.08 36.21 -9.76
CA GLN A 235 -5.42 35.68 -8.57
C GLN A 235 -5.52 34.15 -8.50
N ASN A 236 -6.73 33.61 -8.69
CA ASN A 236 -6.96 32.16 -8.71
C ASN A 236 -6.22 31.50 -9.90
N LEU A 237 -6.22 32.15 -11.06
CA LEU A 237 -5.52 31.69 -12.25
C LEU A 237 -4.00 31.59 -12.00
N THR A 238 -3.43 32.58 -11.31
CA THR A 238 -2.01 32.61 -10.95
C THR A 238 -1.63 31.45 -10.04
N ILE A 239 -2.45 31.17 -9.02
CA ILE A 239 -2.24 30.04 -8.11
C ILE A 239 -2.30 28.72 -8.88
N LEU A 240 -3.27 28.57 -9.79
CA LEU A 240 -3.44 27.33 -10.56
C LEU A 240 -2.30 27.12 -11.57
N LEU A 241 -1.86 28.19 -12.25
CA LEU A 241 -0.74 28.17 -13.19
C LEU A 241 0.60 27.87 -12.51
N ALA A 242 0.77 28.24 -11.24
CA ALA A 242 1.99 27.95 -10.50
C ALA A 242 2.30 26.45 -10.38
N TYR A 243 1.29 25.58 -10.55
CA TYR A 243 1.41 24.15 -10.27
C TYR A 243 0.89 23.23 -11.38
N VAL A 244 0.06 23.72 -12.32
CA VAL A 244 -0.54 22.84 -13.35
C VAL A 244 0.50 22.13 -14.21
N ASP A 245 1.61 22.80 -14.53
CA ASP A 245 2.65 22.24 -15.41
C ASP A 245 3.48 21.15 -14.73
N ASN A 246 3.51 21.12 -13.39
CA ASN A 246 4.24 20.09 -12.64
C ASN A 246 3.72 18.68 -12.91
N TRP A 247 2.44 18.54 -13.27
CA TRP A 247 1.84 17.26 -13.62
C TRP A 247 2.50 16.58 -14.80
N ARG A 248 2.99 17.35 -15.79
CA ARG A 248 3.67 16.79 -16.95
C ARG A 248 4.93 16.05 -16.52
N ASP A 249 5.80 16.71 -15.79
CA ASP A 249 7.08 16.14 -15.37
C ASP A 249 6.90 15.02 -14.35
N TYR A 250 5.91 15.14 -13.46
CA TYR A 250 5.55 14.07 -12.54
C TYR A 250 5.09 12.80 -13.28
N LEU A 251 4.22 12.94 -14.28
CA LEU A 251 3.76 11.81 -15.09
C LEU A 251 4.87 11.21 -15.96
N THR A 252 5.81 12.03 -16.44
CA THR A 252 7.01 11.54 -17.12
C THR A 252 7.81 10.62 -16.20
N GLU A 253 8.06 11.03 -14.95
CA GLU A 253 8.83 10.22 -13.99
C GLU A 253 8.10 8.91 -13.63
N LEU A 254 6.77 8.93 -13.48
CA LEU A 254 5.97 7.70 -13.30
C LEU A 254 6.02 6.79 -14.53
N GLY A 255 5.96 7.37 -15.73
CA GLY A 255 6.08 6.63 -16.99
C GLY A 255 7.44 5.97 -17.17
N GLU A 256 8.52 6.68 -16.84
CA GLU A 256 9.89 6.15 -16.85
C GLU A 256 10.08 5.03 -15.83
N LEU A 257 9.51 5.16 -14.62
CA LEU A 257 9.49 4.09 -13.62
C LEU A 257 8.76 2.84 -14.13
N TYR A 258 7.57 3.01 -14.71
CA TYR A 258 6.83 1.92 -15.34
C TYR A 258 7.68 1.24 -16.42
N GLN A 259 8.29 2.01 -17.32
CA GLN A 259 9.07 1.47 -18.43
C GLN A 259 10.31 0.71 -17.93
N ARG A 260 11.00 1.22 -16.90
CA ARG A 260 12.12 0.50 -16.25
C ARG A 260 11.68 -0.86 -15.70
N HIS A 261 10.55 -0.92 -15.00
CA HIS A 261 10.02 -2.18 -14.48
C HIS A 261 9.58 -3.12 -15.61
N GLN A 262 8.91 -2.61 -16.64
CA GLN A 262 8.51 -3.40 -17.79
C GLN A 262 9.72 -4.03 -18.48
N THR A 263 10.74 -3.24 -18.82
CA THR A 263 11.97 -3.74 -19.48
C THR A 263 12.67 -4.77 -18.61
N TYR A 264 12.76 -4.54 -17.29
CA TYR A 264 13.36 -5.49 -16.36
C TYR A 264 12.61 -6.83 -16.34
N ILE A 265 11.28 -6.81 -16.28
CA ILE A 265 10.45 -8.02 -16.25
C ILE A 265 10.44 -8.76 -17.59
N SER A 266 10.43 -8.03 -18.71
CA SER A 266 10.41 -8.63 -20.05
C SER A 266 11.75 -9.24 -20.48
N ALA A 267 12.85 -8.92 -19.81
CA ALA A 267 14.18 -9.44 -20.14
C ALA A 267 14.47 -10.82 -19.52
N VAL A 268 13.56 -11.37 -18.72
CA VAL A 268 13.81 -12.59 -17.93
C VAL A 268 13.82 -13.84 -18.79
N GLU A 269 14.81 -14.69 -18.57
CA GLU A 269 14.83 -16.06 -19.09
C GLU A 269 13.97 -16.97 -18.19
N PHE A 270 12.80 -17.38 -18.68
CA PHE A 270 11.82 -18.14 -17.88
C PHE A 270 12.33 -19.50 -17.39
N ASP A 271 13.26 -20.10 -18.12
CA ASP A 271 13.82 -21.42 -17.82
C ASP A 271 14.99 -21.37 -16.83
N ASP A 272 15.60 -20.19 -16.61
CA ASP A 272 16.65 -20.00 -15.60
C ASP A 272 16.03 -19.70 -14.22
N ASP A 273 16.17 -20.66 -13.29
CA ASP A 273 15.70 -20.53 -11.91
C ASP A 273 16.29 -19.33 -11.16
N HIS A 274 17.55 -18.98 -11.43
CA HIS A 274 18.21 -17.87 -10.75
C HIS A 274 17.62 -16.54 -11.22
N ASP A 275 17.54 -16.35 -12.54
CA ASP A 275 17.01 -15.12 -13.13
C ASP A 275 15.51 -14.92 -12.84
N PHE A 276 14.74 -16.01 -12.90
CA PHE A 276 13.33 -16.02 -12.53
C PHE A 276 13.11 -15.55 -11.07
N ASN A 277 13.77 -16.19 -10.10
CA ASN A 277 13.56 -15.88 -8.68
C ASN A 277 14.08 -14.47 -8.30
N LYS A 278 15.09 -13.97 -9.03
CA LYS A 278 15.60 -12.61 -8.87
C LYS A 278 14.60 -11.56 -9.37
N THR A 279 13.83 -11.86 -10.41
CA THR A 279 12.93 -10.88 -11.04
C THR A 279 11.47 -11.01 -10.58
N PHE A 280 10.96 -12.23 -10.43
CA PHE A 280 9.60 -12.51 -9.97
C PHE A 280 9.59 -12.76 -8.46
N ASN A 281 9.84 -11.72 -7.66
CA ASN A 281 9.79 -11.79 -6.21
C ASN A 281 8.90 -10.72 -5.57
N PHE A 282 8.71 -10.83 -4.26
CA PHE A 282 7.88 -9.91 -3.48
C PHE A 282 8.32 -8.45 -3.60
N ASN A 283 9.62 -8.16 -3.65
CA ASN A 283 10.13 -6.80 -3.73
C ASN A 283 9.72 -6.11 -5.05
N VAL A 284 9.82 -6.81 -6.17
CA VAL A 284 9.36 -6.28 -7.47
C VAL A 284 7.86 -6.06 -7.46
N MET A 285 7.08 -7.01 -6.92
CA MET A 285 5.64 -6.86 -6.77
C MET A 285 5.27 -5.67 -5.89
N GLU A 286 5.97 -5.47 -4.77
CA GLU A 286 5.77 -4.35 -3.86
C GLU A 286 6.09 -3.01 -4.54
N LYS A 287 7.16 -2.93 -5.35
CA LYS A 287 7.49 -1.73 -6.13
C LYS A 287 6.41 -1.42 -7.17
N LEU A 288 5.91 -2.43 -7.90
CA LEU A 288 4.83 -2.24 -8.86
C LEU A 288 3.52 -1.79 -8.19
N ARG A 289 3.18 -2.36 -7.03
CA ARG A 289 2.00 -1.95 -6.24
C ARG A 289 2.13 -0.52 -5.71
N ARG A 290 3.30 -0.14 -5.19
CA ARG A 290 3.58 1.24 -4.79
C ARG A 290 3.48 2.23 -5.95
N LEU A 291 3.91 1.84 -7.14
CA LEU A 291 3.71 2.63 -8.35
C LEU A 291 2.23 2.70 -8.73
N GLU A 292 1.48 1.61 -8.59
CA GLU A 292 0.05 1.55 -8.87
C GLU A 292 -0.74 2.50 -7.95
N GLU A 293 -0.50 2.44 -6.65
CA GLU A 293 -1.12 3.34 -5.66
C GLU A 293 -0.94 4.81 -6.05
N LYS A 294 0.30 5.20 -6.43
CA LYS A 294 0.60 6.57 -6.88
C LYS A 294 -0.12 6.93 -8.16
N VAL A 295 -0.17 6.04 -9.15
CA VAL A 295 -0.88 6.29 -10.42
C VAL A 295 -2.40 6.35 -10.20
N GLN A 296 -2.95 5.62 -9.22
CA GLN A 296 -4.38 5.57 -8.93
C GLN A 296 -4.90 6.86 -8.27
N SER A 297 -4.08 7.59 -7.52
CA SER A 297 -4.48 8.86 -6.88
C SER A 297 -4.51 10.05 -7.84
N VAL A 298 -3.66 10.05 -8.88
CA VAL A 298 -3.59 11.12 -9.89
C VAL A 298 -4.92 11.46 -10.56
N PRO A 299 -5.70 10.52 -11.14
CA PRO A 299 -6.94 10.88 -11.84
C PRO A 299 -7.97 11.49 -10.89
N VAL A 300 -7.94 11.09 -9.62
CA VAL A 300 -8.81 11.61 -8.57
C VAL A 300 -8.49 13.09 -8.33
N ILE A 301 -7.22 13.43 -8.11
CA ILE A 301 -6.77 14.82 -7.91
C ILE A 301 -7.00 15.70 -9.17
N LEU A 302 -6.74 15.16 -10.36
CA LEU A 302 -6.97 15.92 -11.60
C LEU A 302 -8.45 16.19 -11.85
N THR A 303 -9.34 15.32 -11.36
CA THR A 303 -10.79 15.54 -11.44
C THR A 303 -11.22 16.71 -10.58
N THR A 304 -10.66 16.85 -9.38
CA THR A 304 -10.97 17.98 -8.48
C THR A 304 -10.43 19.29 -9.04
N THR A 305 -9.24 19.26 -9.64
CA THR A 305 -8.67 20.41 -10.37
C THR A 305 -9.56 20.82 -11.55
N ARG A 306 -10.15 19.86 -12.27
CA ARG A 306 -11.12 20.14 -13.34
C ARG A 306 -12.40 20.79 -12.80
N SER A 307 -12.94 20.32 -11.68
CA SER A 307 -14.11 20.95 -11.04
C SER A 307 -13.84 22.40 -10.61
N LEU A 308 -12.62 22.71 -10.18
CA LEU A 308 -12.18 24.08 -9.92
C LEU A 308 -12.17 24.92 -11.20
N ILE A 309 -11.60 24.40 -12.29
CA ILE A 309 -11.61 25.09 -13.59
C ILE A 309 -13.05 25.37 -14.05
N ASP A 310 -13.95 24.38 -13.94
CA ASP A 310 -15.37 24.54 -14.30
C ASP A 310 -16.05 25.62 -13.44
N SER A 311 -15.70 25.72 -12.15
CA SER A 311 -16.21 26.77 -11.25
C SER A 311 -15.68 28.15 -11.61
N LEU A 312 -14.40 28.26 -11.98
CA LEU A 312 -13.80 29.51 -12.47
C LEU A 312 -14.40 29.95 -13.81
N VAL A 313 -14.69 29.02 -14.71
CA VAL A 313 -15.39 29.32 -15.98
C VAL A 313 -16.79 29.87 -15.70
N LYS A 314 -17.54 29.24 -14.79
CA LYS A 314 -18.86 29.73 -14.38
C LYS A 314 -18.78 31.14 -13.77
N LEU A 315 -17.82 31.37 -12.87
CA LEU A 315 -17.61 32.70 -12.28
C LEU A 315 -17.22 33.73 -13.34
N ASN A 316 -16.39 33.39 -14.32
CA ASN A 316 -16.02 34.30 -15.41
C ASN A 316 -17.24 34.73 -16.24
N VAL A 317 -18.20 33.83 -16.47
CA VAL A 317 -19.47 34.15 -17.13
C VAL A 317 -20.33 35.06 -16.25
N VAL A 318 -20.46 34.73 -14.96
CA VAL A 318 -21.26 35.51 -14.01
C VAL A 318 -20.69 36.92 -13.86
N PHE A 319 -19.38 37.07 -13.74
CA PHE A 319 -18.75 38.37 -13.59
C PHE A 319 -18.92 39.26 -14.82
N ALA A 320 -18.93 38.66 -16.01
CA ALA A 320 -19.22 39.37 -17.25
C ALA A 320 -20.68 39.83 -17.36
N VAL A 321 -21.65 39.05 -16.84
CA VAL A 321 -23.07 39.48 -16.76
C VAL A 321 -23.23 40.65 -15.79
N GLU A 322 -22.39 40.70 -14.77
CA GLU A 322 -22.34 41.74 -13.75
C GLU A 322 -21.48 42.95 -14.15
N GLU A 323 -21.00 42.97 -15.41
CA GLU A 323 -20.22 44.07 -16.00
C GLU A 323 -18.98 44.48 -15.18
N LEU A 324 -18.40 43.53 -14.44
CA LEU A 324 -17.21 43.76 -13.61
C LEU A 324 -15.95 44.11 -14.42
N TYR A 325 -15.88 43.62 -15.66
CA TYR A 325 -14.80 43.88 -16.61
C TYR A 325 -15.30 43.71 -18.04
N ASP A 326 -14.47 44.17 -18.99
CA ASP A 326 -14.82 44.17 -20.40
C ASP A 326 -14.82 42.77 -21.05
N ARG A 327 -15.34 42.71 -22.28
CA ARG A 327 -15.40 41.46 -23.05
C ARG A 327 -14.02 40.90 -23.37
N ALA A 328 -13.03 41.75 -23.64
CA ALA A 328 -11.70 41.29 -24.02
C ALA A 328 -11.02 40.56 -22.86
N GLU A 329 -11.17 41.09 -21.64
CA GLU A 329 -10.68 40.49 -20.41
C GLU A 329 -11.39 39.16 -20.11
N ARG A 330 -12.71 39.10 -20.29
CA ARG A 330 -13.50 37.86 -20.18
C ARG A 330 -12.98 36.77 -21.11
N ASP A 331 -12.77 37.11 -22.38
CA ASP A 331 -12.34 36.17 -23.41
C ASP A 331 -10.91 35.70 -23.15
N GLY A 332 -10.02 36.60 -22.70
CA GLY A 332 -8.67 36.25 -22.27
C GLY A 332 -8.64 35.23 -21.12
N ILE A 333 -9.47 35.42 -20.09
CA ILE A 333 -9.58 34.46 -18.98
C ILE A 333 -10.21 33.14 -19.45
N ALA A 334 -11.23 33.19 -20.31
CA ALA A 334 -11.87 31.99 -20.84
C ALA A 334 -10.88 31.14 -21.65
N MET A 335 -10.09 31.76 -22.52
CA MET A 335 -9.03 31.09 -23.28
C MET A 335 -7.96 30.49 -22.37
N ALA A 336 -7.52 31.22 -21.34
CA ALA A 336 -6.53 30.71 -20.39
C ALA A 336 -7.06 29.48 -19.63
N LEU A 337 -8.30 29.52 -19.16
CA LEU A 337 -8.95 28.40 -18.47
C LEU A 337 -9.16 27.20 -19.41
N ASP A 338 -9.53 27.41 -20.67
CA ASP A 338 -9.65 26.33 -21.65
C ASP A 338 -8.29 25.66 -21.92
N HIS A 339 -7.22 26.43 -22.14
CA HIS A 339 -5.88 25.89 -22.32
C HIS A 339 -5.41 25.06 -21.12
N ILE A 340 -5.69 25.52 -19.89
CA ILE A 340 -5.44 24.73 -18.68
C ILE A 340 -6.30 23.46 -18.69
N GLY A 341 -7.58 23.56 -19.02
CA GLY A 341 -8.50 22.43 -19.13
C GLY A 341 -8.03 21.37 -20.12
N VAL A 342 -7.50 21.78 -21.28
CA VAL A 342 -6.89 20.88 -22.28
C VAL A 342 -5.70 20.13 -21.68
N ARG A 343 -4.79 20.81 -20.98
CA ARG A 343 -3.63 20.19 -20.31
C ARG A 343 -4.08 19.17 -19.26
N VAL A 344 -5.01 19.53 -18.38
CA VAL A 344 -5.54 18.63 -17.33
C VAL A 344 -6.19 17.40 -17.96
N ARG A 345 -6.98 17.55 -19.03
CA ARG A 345 -7.55 16.40 -19.78
C ARG A 345 -6.44 15.52 -20.38
N GLY A 346 -5.39 16.12 -20.93
CA GLY A 346 -4.20 15.40 -21.42
C GLY A 346 -3.52 14.59 -20.32
N TYR A 347 -3.35 15.15 -19.13
CA TYR A 347 -2.79 14.45 -17.97
C TYR A 347 -3.69 13.29 -17.51
N GLN A 348 -5.01 13.47 -17.49
CA GLN A 348 -5.96 12.39 -17.18
C GLN A 348 -5.83 11.23 -18.17
N SER A 349 -5.76 11.52 -19.48
CA SER A 349 -5.59 10.51 -20.53
C SER A 349 -4.25 9.77 -20.43
N SER A 350 -3.15 10.49 -20.18
CA SER A 350 -1.82 9.90 -19.98
C SER A 350 -1.80 8.97 -18.77
N THR A 351 -2.36 9.43 -17.66
CA THR A 351 -2.49 8.64 -16.42
C THR A 351 -3.30 7.37 -16.65
N GLN A 352 -4.41 7.45 -17.40
CA GLN A 352 -5.22 6.29 -17.75
C GLN A 352 -4.43 5.26 -18.56
N SER A 353 -3.61 5.70 -19.51
CA SER A 353 -2.73 4.82 -20.29
C SER A 353 -1.73 4.08 -19.39
N ILE A 354 -1.04 4.82 -18.50
CA ILE A 354 -0.09 4.22 -17.54
C ILE A 354 -0.82 3.21 -16.63
N ARG A 355 -2.00 3.57 -16.11
CA ARG A 355 -2.79 2.72 -15.22
C ARG A 355 -3.18 1.39 -15.86
N VAL A 356 -3.67 1.40 -17.10
CA VAL A 356 -4.06 0.16 -17.81
C VAL A 356 -2.85 -0.74 -18.04
N ARG A 357 -1.74 -0.15 -18.49
CA ARG A 357 -0.49 -0.90 -18.74
C ARG A 357 0.10 -1.49 -17.46
N LEU A 358 0.12 -0.71 -16.39
CA LEU A 358 0.62 -1.14 -15.08
C LEU A 358 -0.22 -2.28 -14.49
N LYS A 359 -1.55 -2.20 -14.59
CA LYS A 359 -2.44 -3.32 -14.22
C LYS A 359 -2.15 -4.59 -15.03
N GLY A 360 -1.91 -4.44 -16.33
CA GLY A 360 -1.50 -5.55 -17.19
C GLY A 360 -0.18 -6.18 -16.75
N LEU A 361 0.82 -5.36 -16.41
CA LEU A 361 2.12 -5.82 -15.95
C LEU A 361 2.04 -6.53 -14.58
N ILE A 362 1.28 -5.96 -13.63
CA ILE A 362 1.04 -6.58 -12.32
C ILE A 362 0.35 -7.94 -12.48
N LYS A 363 -0.65 -8.01 -13.36
CA LYS A 363 -1.33 -9.27 -13.68
C LYS A 363 -0.37 -10.28 -14.29
N LEU A 364 0.46 -9.87 -15.26
CA LEU A 364 1.47 -10.75 -15.85
C LEU A 364 2.43 -11.31 -14.78
N VAL A 365 2.94 -10.47 -13.88
CA VAL A 365 3.82 -10.92 -12.79
C VAL A 365 3.12 -11.93 -11.88
N ALA A 366 1.86 -11.68 -11.52
CA ALA A 366 1.08 -12.57 -10.67
C ALA A 366 0.77 -13.92 -11.35
N ASP A 367 0.34 -13.89 -12.60
CA ASP A 367 0.02 -15.07 -13.40
C ASP A 367 1.29 -15.91 -13.62
N THR A 368 2.41 -15.28 -13.96
CA THR A 368 3.73 -15.92 -14.11
C THR A 368 4.18 -16.64 -12.84
N LEU A 369 4.06 -15.99 -11.67
CA LEU A 369 4.41 -16.60 -10.38
C LEU A 369 3.49 -17.78 -10.05
N SER A 370 2.20 -17.66 -10.33
CA SER A 370 1.22 -18.75 -10.16
C SER A 370 1.54 -19.95 -11.05
N LEU A 371 1.84 -19.71 -12.33
CA LEU A 371 2.22 -20.76 -13.29
C LEU A 371 3.47 -21.50 -12.85
N ARG A 372 4.51 -20.80 -12.36
CA ARG A 372 5.74 -21.44 -11.86
C ARG A 372 5.49 -22.27 -10.60
N ASN A 373 4.66 -21.77 -9.69
CA ASN A 373 4.29 -22.52 -8.49
C ASN A 373 3.51 -23.79 -8.84
N GLN A 374 2.59 -23.71 -9.81
CA GLN A 374 1.84 -24.86 -10.30
C GLN A 374 2.73 -25.88 -11.02
N SER A 375 3.66 -25.43 -11.88
CA SER A 375 4.59 -26.32 -12.57
C SER A 375 5.54 -27.02 -11.60
N SER A 376 6.02 -26.29 -10.59
CA SER A 376 6.87 -26.84 -9.53
C SER A 376 6.10 -27.86 -8.69
N ALA A 377 4.86 -27.55 -8.30
CA ALA A 377 4.00 -28.48 -7.57
C ALA A 377 3.68 -29.74 -8.39
N ALA A 378 3.43 -29.60 -9.70
CA ALA A 378 3.20 -30.73 -10.60
C ALA A 378 4.46 -31.61 -10.74
N ALA A 379 5.64 -30.99 -10.83
CA ALA A 379 6.91 -31.72 -10.84
C ALA A 379 7.13 -32.49 -9.53
N SER A 380 6.93 -31.83 -8.37
CA SER A 380 6.99 -32.48 -7.06
C SER A 380 6.00 -33.63 -6.92
N GLN A 381 4.77 -33.46 -7.42
CA GLN A 381 3.76 -34.52 -7.43
C GLN A 381 4.19 -35.71 -8.29
N LYS A 382 4.79 -35.46 -9.46
CA LYS A 382 5.30 -36.51 -10.34
C LYS A 382 6.44 -37.30 -9.69
N ILE A 383 7.34 -36.61 -8.97
CA ILE A 383 8.39 -37.24 -8.16
C ILE A 383 7.78 -38.08 -7.04
N ALA A 384 6.80 -37.55 -6.31
CA ALA A 384 6.11 -38.28 -5.24
C ALA A 384 5.41 -39.54 -5.75
N VAL A 385 4.73 -39.47 -6.90
CA VAL A 385 4.11 -40.65 -7.55
C VAL A 385 5.16 -41.68 -7.98
N ASN A 386 6.29 -41.24 -8.53
CA ASN A 386 7.39 -42.14 -8.90
C ASN A 386 8.01 -42.81 -7.66
N HIS A 387 8.24 -42.06 -6.59
CA HIS A 387 8.72 -42.63 -5.32
C HIS A 387 7.73 -43.64 -4.74
N GLN A 388 6.42 -43.35 -4.80
CA GLN A 388 5.40 -44.29 -4.37
C GLN A 388 5.43 -45.57 -5.20
N ARG A 389 5.58 -45.46 -6.53
CA ARG A 389 5.69 -46.62 -7.44
C ARG A 389 6.93 -47.47 -7.15
N ILE A 390 8.07 -46.84 -6.89
CA ILE A 390 9.30 -47.54 -6.52
C ILE A 390 9.13 -48.23 -5.16
N ALA A 391 8.52 -47.57 -4.18
CA ALA A 391 8.26 -48.17 -2.86
C ALA A 391 7.34 -49.39 -2.95
N THR A 392 6.31 -49.34 -3.80
CA THR A 392 5.44 -50.51 -4.04
C THR A 392 6.19 -51.64 -4.75
N ASP A 393 7.01 -51.35 -5.77
CA ASP A 393 7.82 -52.39 -6.45
C ASP A 393 8.82 -53.05 -5.50
N ILE A 394 9.48 -52.26 -4.64
CA ILE A 394 10.37 -52.80 -3.60
C ILE A 394 9.58 -53.69 -2.63
N SER A 395 8.40 -53.25 -2.19
CA SER A 395 7.56 -54.04 -1.27
C SER A 395 7.13 -55.37 -1.89
N ASP A 396 6.75 -55.37 -3.18
CA ASP A 396 6.38 -56.57 -3.91
C ASP A 396 7.56 -57.53 -4.07
N ARG A 397 8.75 -57.02 -4.41
CA ARG A 397 9.98 -57.83 -4.49
C ARG A 397 10.39 -58.41 -3.15
N VAL A 398 10.28 -57.64 -2.06
CA VAL A 398 10.55 -58.13 -0.71
C VAL A 398 9.55 -59.24 -0.36
N LEU A 399 8.27 -59.09 -0.70
CA LEU A 399 7.27 -60.13 -0.48
C LEU A 399 7.65 -61.44 -1.19
N ILE A 400 8.05 -61.38 -2.46
CA ILE A 400 8.50 -62.55 -3.23
C ILE A 400 9.74 -63.18 -2.57
N LEU A 401 10.77 -62.39 -2.26
CA LEU A 401 11.99 -62.91 -1.61
C LEU A 401 11.69 -63.56 -0.25
N THR A 402 10.79 -62.99 0.54
CA THR A 402 10.38 -63.60 1.82
C THR A 402 9.61 -64.90 1.62
N GLN A 403 8.81 -65.01 0.56
CA GLN A 403 8.09 -66.22 0.21
C GLN A 403 9.06 -67.32 -0.24
N ASP A 404 10.00 -67.00 -1.13
CA ASP A 404 11.05 -67.94 -1.58
C ASP A 404 11.94 -68.39 -0.41
N SER A 405 12.29 -67.47 0.50
CA SER A 405 13.04 -67.81 1.73
C SER A 405 12.26 -68.74 2.67
N VAL A 406 10.92 -68.73 2.64
CA VAL A 406 10.09 -69.69 3.39
C VAL A 406 10.13 -71.07 2.73
N ASP A 407 10.32 -71.17 1.42
CA ASP A 407 10.42 -72.43 0.69
C ASP A 407 11.82 -73.09 0.85
N ASP A 408 12.90 -72.31 0.98
CA ASP A 408 14.24 -72.80 1.34
C ASP A 408 14.28 -73.55 2.68
N ASN A 409 13.29 -73.30 3.53
CA ASN A 409 13.08 -74.02 4.79
C ASN A 409 12.81 -75.53 4.57
N SER A 410 12.45 -75.96 3.35
CA SER A 410 12.29 -77.36 2.96
C SER A 410 13.63 -78.10 2.81
N VAL A 411 14.65 -77.45 2.24
CA VAL A 411 16.00 -78.01 2.06
C VAL A 411 16.69 -78.22 3.42
N ILE A 412 16.53 -77.26 4.33
CA ILE A 412 17.07 -77.36 5.70
C ILE A 412 16.44 -78.55 6.45
N ARG A 413 15.14 -78.78 6.27
CA ARG A 413 14.44 -79.94 6.85
C ARG A 413 14.99 -81.27 6.31
N LEU A 414 15.28 -81.33 5.02
CA LEU A 414 15.84 -82.53 4.39
C LEU A 414 17.22 -82.88 4.95
N VAL A 415 18.14 -81.90 5.00
CA VAL A 415 19.49 -82.10 5.56
C VAL A 415 19.42 -82.55 7.02
N THR A 416 18.56 -81.92 7.82
CA THR A 416 18.38 -82.29 9.23
C THR A 416 17.89 -83.73 9.38
N LEU A 417 16.97 -84.17 8.51
CA LEU A 417 16.45 -85.54 8.52
C LEU A 417 17.54 -86.56 8.15
N VAL A 418 18.39 -86.27 7.18
CA VAL A 418 19.51 -87.16 6.81
C VAL A 418 20.51 -87.30 7.97
N THR A 419 20.93 -86.18 8.59
CA THR A 419 21.86 -86.19 9.73
C THR A 419 21.29 -86.98 10.90
N MET A 420 19.98 -86.91 11.11
CA MET A 420 19.28 -87.59 12.19
C MET A 420 19.30 -89.12 12.10
N PHE A 421 19.31 -89.68 10.88
CA PHE A 421 19.50 -91.13 10.65
C PHE A 421 20.97 -91.54 10.73
N TYR A 422 21.86 -90.68 10.22
CA TYR A 422 23.29 -90.99 10.14
C TYR A 422 23.97 -90.97 11.51
N LEU A 423 23.67 -89.97 12.36
CA LEU A 423 24.36 -89.76 13.64
C LEU A 423 24.24 -90.96 14.61
N PRO A 424 23.06 -91.56 14.84
CA PRO A 424 22.92 -92.73 15.73
C PRO A 424 23.61 -93.96 15.17
N SER A 425 23.48 -94.20 13.85
CA SER A 425 24.09 -95.34 13.17
C SER A 425 25.62 -95.27 13.23
N SER A 426 26.20 -94.10 12.96
CA SER A 426 27.65 -93.89 13.02
C SER A 426 28.20 -93.99 14.45
N PHE A 427 27.49 -93.44 15.44
CA PHE A 427 27.88 -93.56 16.86
C PHE A 427 27.92 -95.02 17.31
N VAL A 428 26.91 -95.83 16.96
CA VAL A 428 26.86 -97.25 17.31
C VAL A 428 27.98 -98.02 16.60
N ALA A 429 28.24 -97.74 15.32
CA ALA A 429 29.35 -98.35 14.58
C ALA A 429 30.72 -98.05 15.20
N SER A 430 30.95 -96.80 15.65
CA SER A 430 32.20 -96.40 16.32
C SER A 430 32.33 -96.96 17.74
N LEU A 431 31.25 -96.95 18.54
CA LEU A 431 31.26 -97.43 19.92
C LEU A 431 31.60 -98.92 20.01
N PHE A 432 31.08 -99.72 19.07
CA PHE A 432 31.36 -101.16 19.03
C PHE A 432 32.73 -101.51 18.42
N GLY A 433 33.42 -100.57 17.77
CA GLY A 433 34.77 -100.79 17.23
C GLY A 433 34.90 -101.96 16.26
N MET A 434 33.80 -102.39 15.63
CA MET A 434 33.76 -103.66 14.88
C MET A 434 34.26 -103.47 13.44
N ASN A 435 35.35 -104.16 13.09
CA ASN A 435 35.56 -104.61 11.71
C ASN A 435 34.54 -105.73 11.43
N LEU A 436 33.32 -105.35 11.03
CA LEU A 436 32.21 -106.29 10.79
C LEU A 436 32.45 -107.30 9.66
N PHE A 437 33.49 -107.07 8.86
CA PHE A 437 33.91 -107.93 7.77
C PHE A 437 35.32 -108.44 8.05
N ASP A 438 35.46 -109.75 8.24
CA ASP A 438 36.77 -110.41 8.34
C ASP A 438 37.01 -111.23 7.05
N PHE A 439 38.20 -111.07 6.47
CA PHE A 439 38.58 -111.67 5.19
C PHE A 439 39.52 -112.86 5.45
N ASP A 440 39.01 -114.09 5.36
CA ASP A 440 39.81 -115.32 5.49
C ASP A 440 40.57 -115.63 4.19
N SER A 441 41.90 -115.62 4.26
CA SER A 441 42.81 -115.69 3.11
C SER A 441 42.97 -117.08 2.50
N GLN A 442 42.36 -118.13 3.07
CA GLN A 442 42.47 -119.49 2.53
C GLN A 442 41.23 -120.03 1.80
N THR A 443 40.08 -119.35 1.86
CA THR A 443 38.85 -119.79 1.13
C THR A 443 38.05 -118.70 0.41
N SER A 444 38.57 -117.49 0.25
CA SER A 444 37.98 -116.44 -0.60
C SER A 444 36.49 -116.13 -0.30
N ASN A 445 36.06 -116.30 0.95
CA ASN A 445 34.70 -116.02 1.40
C ASN A 445 34.73 -114.98 2.51
N ILE A 446 33.96 -113.90 2.32
CA ILE A 446 33.74 -112.87 3.33
C ILE A 446 32.86 -113.47 4.41
N ARG A 447 33.39 -113.66 5.63
CA ARG A 447 32.59 -114.07 6.78
C ARG A 447 32.07 -112.81 7.46
N ILE A 448 30.75 -112.66 7.44
CA ILE A 448 30.06 -111.69 8.29
C ILE A 448 30.20 -112.20 9.73
N ALA A 449 30.70 -111.36 10.63
CA ALA A 449 30.78 -111.71 12.05
C ALA A 449 29.38 -112.04 12.58
N THR A 450 29.24 -113.18 13.27
CA THR A 450 27.96 -113.68 13.81
C THR A 450 27.26 -112.65 14.72
N ASP A 451 28.02 -111.71 15.27
CA ASP A 451 27.55 -110.64 16.16
C ASP A 451 26.99 -109.40 15.43
N PHE A 452 26.90 -109.39 14.09
CA PHE A 452 26.29 -108.29 13.31
C PHE A 452 24.85 -107.98 13.74
N TRP A 453 24.11 -108.96 14.26
CA TRP A 453 22.74 -108.76 14.73
C TRP A 453 22.65 -107.82 15.94
N ILE A 454 23.71 -107.76 16.77
CA ILE A 454 23.77 -106.87 17.95
C ILE A 454 23.80 -105.39 17.51
N TYR A 455 24.53 -105.07 16.44
CA TYR A 455 24.54 -103.72 15.84
C TYR A 455 23.13 -103.29 15.42
N LEU A 456 22.37 -104.19 14.79
CA LEU A 456 21.03 -103.90 14.29
C LEU A 456 20.01 -103.71 15.43
N VAL A 457 20.10 -104.53 16.47
CA VAL A 457 19.24 -104.46 17.67
C VAL A 457 19.46 -103.19 18.47
N VAL A 458 20.67 -102.63 18.50
CA VAL A 458 20.96 -101.37 19.21
C VAL A 458 20.68 -100.13 18.35
N THR A 459 20.99 -100.18 17.05
CA THR A 459 20.85 -99.01 16.15
C THR A 459 19.39 -98.64 15.91
N ILE A 460 18.50 -99.62 15.72
CA ILE A 460 17.08 -99.37 15.44
C ILE A 460 16.37 -98.60 16.57
N PRO A 461 16.41 -99.05 17.84
CA PRO A 461 15.75 -98.34 18.93
C PRO A 461 16.38 -96.97 19.20
N LEU A 462 17.71 -96.82 19.03
CA LEU A 462 18.37 -95.52 19.21
C LEU A 462 17.92 -94.51 18.14
N THR A 463 17.78 -94.97 16.89
CA THR A 463 17.24 -94.15 15.78
C THR A 463 15.76 -93.82 15.98
N ALA A 464 14.97 -94.75 16.53
CA ALA A 464 13.58 -94.49 16.88
C ALA A 464 13.45 -93.46 18.01
N LEU A 465 14.34 -93.49 18.99
CA LEU A 465 14.34 -92.56 20.12
C LEU A 465 14.75 -91.15 19.68
N THR A 466 15.77 -91.02 18.83
CA THR A 466 16.09 -89.72 18.22
C THR A 466 14.91 -89.24 17.36
N ALA A 467 14.32 -90.10 16.50
CA ALA A 467 13.15 -89.81 15.67
C ALA A 467 11.99 -89.23 16.48
N ALA A 468 11.65 -89.90 17.58
CA ALA A 468 10.61 -89.48 18.50
C ALA A 468 10.93 -88.13 19.18
N GLY A 469 12.18 -87.92 19.60
CA GLY A 469 12.63 -86.65 20.19
C GLY A 469 12.45 -85.45 19.24
N TRP A 470 12.80 -85.60 17.97
CA TRP A 470 12.57 -84.56 16.97
C TRP A 470 11.09 -84.37 16.66
N TRP A 471 10.32 -85.44 16.52
CA TRP A 471 8.89 -85.35 16.23
C TRP A 471 8.16 -84.55 17.31
N LEU A 472 8.47 -84.81 18.59
CA LEU A 472 7.95 -84.07 19.73
C LEU A 472 8.41 -82.59 19.73
N ALA A 473 9.67 -82.32 19.36
CA ALA A 473 10.17 -80.94 19.26
C ALA A 473 9.50 -80.18 18.10
N ALA A 474 9.31 -80.82 16.95
CA ALA A 474 8.64 -80.26 15.78
C ALA A 474 7.16 -79.97 16.06
N ASP A 475 6.48 -80.85 16.80
CA ASP A 475 5.08 -80.66 17.18
C ASP A 475 4.90 -79.53 18.21
N ARG A 476 5.81 -79.44 19.20
CA ARG A 476 5.89 -78.30 20.13
C ARG A 476 6.15 -76.97 19.43
N GLN A 477 6.90 -76.96 18.33
CA GLN A 477 7.13 -75.75 17.52
C GLN A 477 5.90 -75.37 16.69
N LYS A 478 5.12 -76.35 16.18
CA LYS A 478 3.85 -76.08 15.47
C LYS A 478 2.81 -75.43 16.38
N THR A 479 2.64 -75.94 17.60
CA THR A 479 1.71 -75.38 18.58
C THR A 479 2.11 -73.96 19.04
N LYS A 480 3.41 -73.70 19.24
CA LYS A 480 3.90 -72.32 19.50
C LYS A 480 3.62 -71.36 18.33
N ARG A 481 3.79 -71.81 17.08
CA ARG A 481 3.48 -71.00 15.88
C ARG A 481 1.99 -70.69 15.74
N LEU A 482 1.11 -71.64 16.08
CA LEU A 482 -0.34 -71.42 16.09
C LEU A 482 -0.76 -70.42 17.19
N SER A 483 -0.17 -70.49 18.39
CA SER A 483 -0.44 -69.51 19.46
C SER A 483 0.02 -68.09 19.10
N ARG A 484 1.16 -67.92 18.41
CA ARG A 484 1.62 -66.61 17.90
C ARG A 484 0.72 -66.05 16.79
N LYS A 485 0.22 -66.90 15.88
CA LYS A 485 -0.74 -66.49 14.85
C LYS A 485 -2.11 -66.10 15.43
N ALA A 486 -2.51 -66.69 16.56
CA ALA A 486 -3.73 -66.29 17.27
C ALA A 486 -3.56 -64.95 18.01
N CYS A 487 -2.40 -64.71 18.64
CA CYS A 487 -2.11 -63.47 19.37
C CYS A 487 -1.84 -62.26 18.45
N SER A 488 -1.48 -62.50 17.17
CA SER A 488 -1.30 -61.46 16.14
C SER A 488 -2.62 -61.06 15.45
N LYS A 489 -3.74 -61.72 15.79
CA LYS A 489 -5.07 -61.46 15.22
C LYS A 489 -6.04 -60.77 16.20
N VAL A 490 -5.55 -60.37 17.38
CA VAL A 490 -6.18 -59.41 18.29
C VAL A 490 -5.37 -58.13 18.20
#